data_AF-A0AAV1QL22-F1
#
_entry.id   AF-A0AAV1QL22-F1
#
_cell.length_a   1.000
_cell.length_b   1.000
_cell.length_c   1.000
_cell.angle_alpha   90.00
_cell.angle_beta   90.00
_cell.angle_gamma   90.00
#
_symmetry.space_group_name_H-M   'P 1'
#
loop_
_entity.id
_entity.type
_entity.pdbx_description
1 polymer ?
#
loop_
_entity_poly.entity_id
_entity_poly.type
_entity_poly.pdbx_seq_one_letter_code
_entity_poly.pdbx_strand_id
1 'polypeptide(L)'
;ALSLSSDSNLLEAFFNYISATEKDVLTEALSNFKGADMDELLSILSSHDCCVLPTEHNLQSLVEEIAHKEMVQEPAFIIKCWKPILGSIGQSISTAELKKILDDLKPKARNVTKCIKFPGRMSLDQQTTSNHLLRFVRERDEKELGLFLRYCTGSDLFLSKTIKVTFTVEQSQYARAPLAHTCSCSLELASDYKDYTDFRTEFISVLKSGVWVMDLA
;
A
#
# COMPACT_ATOMS: atom_id res chain seq x y z
N ALA A 1 0.58 30.68 7.93
CA ALA A 1 1.43 29.58 7.45
C ALA A 1 0.84 28.27 7.95
N LEU A 2 0.71 27.23 7.12
CA LEU A 2 0.53 25.88 7.64
C LEU A 2 1.88 25.51 8.24
N SER A 3 2.04 25.65 9.56
CA SER A 3 3.22 25.15 10.25
C SER A 3 3.11 23.62 10.27
N LEU A 4 3.74 22.97 9.30
CA LEU A 4 4.08 21.55 9.45
C LEU A 4 4.92 21.47 10.73
N SER A 5 4.42 20.74 11.71
CA SER A 5 5.02 20.61 13.02
C SER A 5 6.38 19.89 12.91
N SER A 6 7.43 20.58 13.35
CA SER A 6 8.86 20.19 13.48
C SER A 6 9.53 19.68 12.20
N ASP A 7 10.65 20.30 11.82
CA ASP A 7 11.47 19.96 10.65
C ASP A 7 11.89 18.47 10.59
N SER A 8 11.93 17.79 11.74
CA SER A 8 12.15 16.34 11.84
C SER A 8 11.10 15.47 11.12
N ASN A 9 9.88 15.98 10.91
CA ASN A 9 8.79 15.24 10.25
C ASN A 9 8.86 15.38 8.72
N LEU A 10 9.44 16.46 8.20
CA LEU A 10 9.48 16.72 6.76
C LEU A 10 10.47 15.80 6.05
N LEU A 11 11.65 15.60 6.65
CA LEU A 11 12.66 14.70 6.10
C LEU A 11 12.18 13.24 6.12
N GLU A 12 11.49 12.83 7.19
CA GLU A 12 10.86 11.50 7.26
C GLU A 12 9.79 11.34 6.17
N ALA A 13 8.95 12.36 5.95
CA ALA A 13 7.95 12.35 4.88
C ALA A 13 8.60 12.26 3.50
N PHE A 14 9.67 13.01 3.25
CA PHE A 14 10.44 12.95 2.01
C PHE A 14 11.05 11.55 1.78
N PHE A 15 11.65 10.96 2.80
CA PHE A 15 12.16 9.58 2.74
C PHE A 15 11.09 8.50 2.59
N ASN A 16 9.82 8.82 2.80
CA ASN A 16 8.70 7.93 2.50
C ASN A 16 8.09 8.21 1.11
N TYR A 17 8.44 9.34 0.49
CA TYR A 17 7.98 9.75 -0.83
C TYR A 17 8.91 9.24 -1.95
N ILE A 18 10.22 9.32 -1.75
CA ILE A 18 11.23 8.86 -2.70
C ILE A 18 11.32 7.33 -2.75
N SER A 19 12.05 6.81 -3.75
CA SER A 19 12.27 5.36 -3.86
C SER A 19 13.11 4.81 -2.71
N ALA A 20 12.97 3.51 -2.43
CA ALA A 20 13.76 2.84 -1.40
C ALA A 20 15.26 2.95 -1.69
N THR A 21 15.67 2.84 -2.96
CA THR A 21 17.07 3.00 -3.38
C THR A 21 17.59 4.41 -3.06
N GLU A 22 16.85 5.46 -3.45
CA GLU A 22 17.26 6.85 -3.16
C GLU A 22 17.39 7.09 -1.66
N LYS A 23 16.41 6.60 -0.88
CA LYS A 23 16.42 6.69 0.57
C LYS A 23 17.66 6.03 1.17
N ASP A 24 18.01 4.83 0.72
CA ASP A 24 19.15 4.09 1.24
C ASP A 24 20.46 4.83 0.97
N VAL A 25 20.67 5.32 -0.25
CA VAL A 25 21.87 6.08 -0.65
C VAL A 25 21.99 7.39 0.12
N LEU A 26 20.90 8.16 0.23
CA LEU A 26 20.89 9.40 0.99
C LEU A 26 21.14 9.14 2.48
N THR A 27 20.56 8.09 3.06
CA THR A 27 20.76 7.73 4.47
C THR A 27 22.20 7.32 4.73
N GLU A 28 22.80 6.54 3.83
CA GLU A 28 24.22 6.15 3.91
C GLU A 28 25.13 7.37 3.82
N ALA A 29 24.91 8.25 2.84
CA ALA A 29 25.71 9.45 2.63
C ALA A 29 25.62 10.44 3.80
N LEU A 30 24.44 10.60 4.40
CA LEU A 30 24.25 11.42 5.60
C LEU A 30 24.96 10.83 6.83
N SER A 31 25.08 9.51 6.90
CA SER A 31 25.71 8.83 8.04
C SER A 31 27.23 8.71 7.90
N ASN A 32 27.72 8.46 6.69
CA ASN A 32 29.14 8.28 6.37
C ASN A 32 29.46 8.82 4.96
N PHE A 33 29.55 10.15 4.85
CA PHE A 33 29.81 10.83 3.58
C PHE A 33 31.04 10.30 2.84
N LYS A 34 32.13 9.98 3.55
CA LYS A 34 33.40 9.56 2.94
C LYS A 34 33.36 8.15 2.35
N GLY A 35 32.44 7.31 2.81
CA GLY A 35 32.26 5.94 2.32
C GLY A 35 31.15 5.81 1.29
N ALA A 36 30.37 6.87 1.06
CA ALA A 36 29.22 6.84 0.18
C ALA A 36 29.62 6.70 -1.30
N ASP A 37 28.77 6.06 -2.09
CA ASP A 37 28.87 6.08 -3.55
C ASP A 37 28.56 7.48 -4.07
N MET A 38 29.62 8.21 -4.43
CA MET A 38 29.50 9.61 -4.88
C MET A 38 28.84 9.73 -6.26
N ASP A 39 28.98 8.74 -7.14
CA ASP A 39 28.38 8.79 -8.47
C ASP A 39 26.85 8.60 -8.34
N GLU A 40 26.42 7.66 -7.49
CA GLU A 40 25.00 7.45 -7.19
C GLU A 40 24.39 8.64 -6.44
N LEU A 41 25.10 9.19 -5.44
CA LEU A 41 24.65 10.38 -4.71
C LEU A 41 24.46 11.58 -5.65
N LEU A 42 25.43 11.85 -6.54
CA LEU A 42 25.33 12.94 -7.50
C LEU A 42 24.19 12.73 -8.50
N SER A 43 23.97 11.49 -8.94
CA SER A 43 22.83 11.15 -9.82
C SER A 43 21.50 11.46 -9.14
N ILE A 44 21.33 11.09 -7.86
CA ILE A 44 20.10 11.35 -7.10
C ILE A 44 19.91 12.85 -6.85
N LEU A 45 20.95 13.55 -6.41
CA LEU A 45 20.85 15.00 -6.21
C LEU A 45 20.49 15.72 -7.51
N SER A 46 21.06 15.28 -8.64
CA SER A 46 20.74 15.83 -9.95
C SER A 46 19.31 15.53 -10.40
N SER A 47 18.71 14.38 -10.05
CA SER A 47 17.32 14.08 -10.39
C SER A 47 16.31 14.96 -9.65
N HIS A 48 16.74 15.57 -8.54
CA HIS A 48 15.98 16.56 -7.77
C HIS A 48 16.30 18.03 -8.17
N ASP A 49 17.00 18.24 -9.31
CA ASP A 49 17.51 19.52 -9.80
C ASP A 49 18.52 20.22 -8.86
N CYS A 50 19.26 19.47 -8.04
CA CYS A 50 20.31 20.05 -7.21
C CYS A 50 21.56 20.36 -8.06
N CYS A 51 21.89 21.64 -8.18
CA CYS A 51 23.09 22.11 -8.89
C CYS A 51 24.29 22.38 -7.97
N VAL A 52 24.18 22.03 -6.68
CA VAL A 52 25.21 22.29 -5.67
C VAL A 52 25.97 21.00 -5.40
N LEU A 53 27.30 21.06 -5.42
CA LEU A 53 28.12 19.90 -5.09
C LEU A 53 27.99 19.55 -3.60
N PRO A 54 27.69 18.28 -3.27
CA PRO A 54 27.59 17.84 -1.88
C PRO A 54 28.99 17.76 -1.25
N THR A 55 29.02 18.08 0.03
CA THR A 55 30.17 18.00 0.94
C THR A 55 29.66 17.45 2.28
N GLU A 56 30.57 16.93 3.10
CA GLU A 56 30.25 16.45 4.45
C GLU A 56 29.54 17.51 5.31
N HIS A 57 29.76 18.81 5.04
CA HIS A 57 29.19 19.91 5.82
C HIS A 57 27.85 20.43 5.30
N ASN A 58 27.54 20.28 4.01
CA ASN A 58 26.33 20.84 3.41
C ASN A 58 25.27 19.79 3.04
N LEU A 59 25.62 18.49 3.01
CA LEU A 59 24.72 17.45 2.51
C LEU A 59 23.38 17.44 3.26
N GLN A 60 23.40 17.53 4.59
CA GLN A 60 22.18 17.60 5.41
C GLN A 60 21.25 18.73 4.95
N SER A 61 21.80 19.94 4.81
CA SER A 61 21.02 21.11 4.36
C SER A 61 20.53 20.96 2.93
N LEU A 62 21.31 20.38 2.02
CA LEU A 62 20.87 20.13 0.65
C LEU A 62 19.66 19.18 0.62
N VAL A 63 19.68 18.10 1.40
CA VAL A 63 18.56 17.15 1.46
C VAL A 63 17.32 17.82 2.11
N GLU A 64 17.51 18.65 3.14
CA GLU A 64 16.41 19.42 3.75
C GLU A 64 15.79 20.42 2.78
N GLU A 65 16.60 21.10 1.97
CA GLU A 65 16.13 22.03 0.94
C GLU A 65 15.34 21.31 -0.16
N ILE A 66 15.82 20.15 -0.63
CA ILE A 66 15.10 19.30 -1.58
C ILE A 66 13.77 18.84 -0.99
N ALA A 67 13.78 18.31 0.22
CA ALA A 67 12.57 17.87 0.92
C ALA A 67 11.54 19.01 1.02
N HIS A 68 11.99 20.23 1.32
CA HIS A 68 11.12 21.39 1.41
C HIS A 68 10.56 21.81 0.04
N LYS A 69 11.40 21.82 -1.01
CA LYS A 69 10.98 22.12 -2.38
C LYS A 69 9.84 21.18 -2.80
N GLU A 70 10.07 19.87 -2.73
CA GLU A 70 9.13 18.88 -3.28
C GLU A 70 7.89 18.69 -2.42
N MET A 71 8.03 18.63 -1.10
CA MET A 71 6.91 18.31 -0.22
C MET A 71 6.04 19.54 0.10
N VAL A 72 6.58 20.75 -0.03
CA VAL A 72 5.89 21.99 0.37
C VAL A 72 5.73 22.96 -0.79
N GLN A 73 6.82 23.32 -1.48
CA GLN A 73 6.79 24.41 -2.47
C GLN A 73 6.08 24.00 -3.76
N GLU A 74 6.40 22.84 -4.32
CA GLU A 74 5.78 22.33 -5.54
C GLU A 74 4.26 22.10 -5.39
N PRO A 75 3.76 21.44 -4.33
CA PRO A 75 2.32 21.29 -4.13
C PRO A 75 1.65 22.57 -3.60
N ALA A 76 2.37 23.66 -3.32
CA ALA A 76 1.83 24.86 -2.65
C ALA A 76 0.61 25.45 -3.37
N PHE A 77 0.63 25.45 -4.71
CA PHE A 77 -0.49 25.93 -5.51
C PHE A 77 -1.74 25.06 -5.29
N ILE A 78 -1.59 23.74 -5.39
CA ILE A 78 -2.68 22.78 -5.19
C ILE A 78 -3.22 22.88 -3.75
N ILE A 79 -2.34 22.94 -2.75
CA ILE A 79 -2.73 23.15 -1.34
C ILE A 79 -3.55 24.42 -1.20
N LYS A 80 -3.14 25.53 -1.84
CA LYS A 80 -3.87 26.79 -1.81
C LYS A 80 -5.26 26.68 -2.45
N CYS A 81 -5.40 25.95 -3.54
CA CYS A 81 -6.69 25.69 -4.20
C CYS A 81 -7.63 24.84 -3.34
N TRP A 82 -7.12 23.81 -2.67
CA TRP A 82 -7.92 22.90 -1.85
C TRP A 82 -8.24 23.45 -0.46
N LYS A 83 -7.40 24.34 0.09
CA LYS A 83 -7.59 24.92 1.42
C LYS A 83 -9.00 25.50 1.68
N PRO A 84 -9.61 26.33 0.79
CA PRO A 84 -10.97 26.82 1.03
C PRO A 84 -12.02 25.69 0.96
N ILE A 85 -11.80 24.68 0.11
CA ILE A 85 -12.73 23.54 -0.07
C ILE A 85 -12.72 22.65 1.19
N LEU A 86 -11.54 22.40 1.74
CA LEU A 86 -11.34 21.57 2.93
C LEU A 86 -11.40 22.37 4.24
N GLY A 87 -11.78 23.66 4.19
CA GLY A 87 -11.70 24.58 5.32
C GLY A 87 -12.49 24.12 6.54
N SER A 88 -13.69 23.56 6.34
CA SER A 88 -14.52 23.03 7.42
C SER A 88 -13.92 21.76 8.03
N ILE A 89 -13.36 20.87 7.20
CA ILE A 89 -12.72 19.62 7.62
C ILE A 89 -11.44 19.91 8.41
N GLY A 90 -10.61 20.83 7.93
CA GLY A 90 -9.37 21.22 8.59
C GLY A 90 -9.57 21.94 9.92
N GLN A 91 -10.76 22.46 10.20
CA GLN A 91 -11.13 23.02 11.51
C GLN A 91 -11.68 21.97 12.46
N SER A 92 -12.27 20.89 11.95
CA SER A 92 -12.94 19.86 12.75
C SER A 92 -12.08 18.64 13.05
N ILE A 93 -11.01 18.41 12.28
CA ILE A 93 -10.13 17.24 12.42
C ILE A 93 -8.71 17.71 12.73
N SER A 94 -8.20 17.30 13.88
CA SER A 94 -6.79 17.50 14.24
C SER A 94 -5.86 16.56 13.49
N THR A 95 -4.57 16.88 13.44
CA THR A 95 -3.54 16.01 12.84
C THR A 95 -3.46 14.64 13.51
N ALA A 96 -3.66 14.58 14.84
CA ALA A 96 -3.69 13.33 15.59
C ALA A 96 -4.91 12.46 15.23
N GLU A 97 -6.08 13.06 15.04
CA GLU A 97 -7.28 12.35 14.59
C GLU A 97 -7.13 11.85 13.16
N LEU A 98 -6.56 12.65 12.26
CA LEU A 98 -6.27 12.21 10.89
C LEU A 98 -5.31 11.02 10.87
N LYS A 99 -4.22 11.07 11.66
CA LYS A 99 -3.30 9.95 11.81
C LYS A 99 -4.01 8.70 12.31
N LYS A 100 -4.88 8.84 13.31
CA LYS A 100 -5.71 7.74 13.83
C LYS A 100 -6.63 7.16 12.75
N ILE A 101 -7.28 7.99 11.93
CA ILE A 101 -8.11 7.53 10.80
C ILE A 101 -7.26 6.70 9.84
N LEU A 102 -6.09 7.19 9.45
CA LEU A 102 -5.18 6.45 8.55
C LEU A 102 -4.70 5.13 9.16
N ASP A 103 -4.36 5.12 10.45
CA ASP A 103 -3.94 3.92 11.17
C ASP A 103 -5.07 2.89 11.35
N ASP A 104 -6.32 3.35 11.46
CA ASP A 104 -7.50 2.49 11.53
C ASP A 104 -7.87 1.89 10.16
N LEU A 105 -7.49 2.57 9.07
CA LEU A 105 -7.62 2.07 7.69
C LEU A 105 -6.56 1.01 7.34
N LYS A 106 -5.50 0.83 8.13
CA LYS A 106 -4.50 -0.21 7.88
C LYS A 106 -5.10 -1.61 7.96
N PRO A 107 -4.83 -2.47 6.96
CA PRO A 107 -5.39 -3.81 6.95
C PRO A 107 -4.80 -4.68 8.07
N LYS A 108 -5.69 -5.33 8.82
CA LYS A 108 -5.34 -6.27 9.89
C LYS A 108 -6.05 -7.57 9.64
N ALA A 109 -5.36 -8.71 9.75
CA ALA A 109 -5.93 -10.04 9.47
C ALA A 109 -7.29 -10.26 10.16
N ARG A 110 -7.41 -9.83 11.42
CA ARG A 110 -8.65 -9.91 12.21
C ARG A 110 -9.83 -9.14 11.59
N ASN A 111 -9.56 -7.98 10.99
CA ASN A 111 -10.57 -7.10 10.41
C ASN A 111 -10.95 -7.63 9.02
N VAL A 112 -9.96 -7.98 8.19
CA VAL A 112 -10.16 -8.54 6.85
C VAL A 112 -10.98 -9.83 6.93
N THR A 113 -10.63 -10.74 7.85
CA THR A 113 -11.38 -11.99 8.06
C THR A 113 -12.85 -11.75 8.38
N LYS A 114 -13.21 -10.70 9.13
CA LYS A 114 -14.61 -10.39 9.48
C LYS A 114 -15.43 -9.89 8.29
N CYS A 115 -14.76 -9.29 7.31
CA CYS A 115 -15.37 -8.78 6.08
C CYS A 115 -15.68 -9.88 5.06
N ILE A 116 -15.04 -11.05 5.16
CA ILE A 116 -15.29 -12.18 4.28
C ILE A 116 -16.59 -12.87 4.69
N LYS A 117 -17.51 -13.00 3.73
CA LYS A 117 -18.80 -13.66 3.91
C LYS A 117 -18.94 -14.83 2.95
N PHE A 118 -19.09 -16.01 3.53
CA PHE A 118 -19.32 -17.25 2.81
C PHE A 118 -20.83 -17.50 2.62
N PRO A 119 -21.22 -18.35 1.65
CA PRO A 119 -22.60 -18.79 1.49
C PRO A 119 -23.12 -19.50 2.75
N GLY A 120 -24.42 -19.39 3.02
CA GLY A 120 -25.03 -19.96 4.24
C GLY A 120 -25.08 -21.50 4.26
N ARG A 121 -25.00 -22.16 3.11
CA ARG A 121 -24.86 -23.61 2.98
C ARG A 121 -23.66 -23.91 2.09
N MET A 122 -22.78 -24.79 2.55
CA MET A 122 -21.56 -25.16 1.85
C MET A 122 -21.33 -26.67 1.88
N SER A 123 -20.84 -27.22 0.77
CA SER A 123 -20.32 -28.59 0.71
C SER A 123 -19.06 -28.76 1.58
N LEU A 124 -18.61 -29.99 1.79
CA LEU A 124 -17.37 -30.26 2.52
C LEU A 124 -16.17 -29.59 1.84
N ASP A 125 -16.08 -29.68 0.51
CA ASP A 125 -14.98 -29.10 -0.26
C ASP A 125 -15.00 -27.56 -0.20
N GLN A 126 -16.19 -26.95 -0.27
CA GLN A 126 -16.36 -25.51 -0.08
C GLN A 126 -15.97 -25.06 1.33
N GLN A 127 -16.26 -25.86 2.36
CA GLN A 127 -15.81 -25.58 3.74
C GLN A 127 -14.29 -25.68 3.85
N THR A 128 -13.67 -26.69 3.24
CA THR A 128 -12.20 -26.84 3.18
C THR A 128 -11.55 -25.62 2.51
N THR A 129 -12.04 -25.23 1.33
CA THR A 129 -11.56 -24.04 0.62
C THR A 129 -11.77 -22.76 1.44
N SER A 130 -12.91 -22.61 2.12
CA SER A 130 -13.17 -21.47 3.02
C SER A 130 -12.13 -21.39 4.14
N ASN A 131 -11.79 -22.54 4.73
CA ASN A 131 -10.76 -22.61 5.76
C ASN A 131 -9.37 -22.27 5.22
N HIS A 132 -9.06 -22.66 3.98
CA HIS A 132 -7.83 -22.25 3.30
C HIS A 132 -7.77 -20.74 3.08
N LEU A 133 -8.85 -20.10 2.60
CA LEU A 133 -8.91 -18.65 2.45
C LEU A 133 -8.70 -17.93 3.79
N LEU A 134 -9.39 -18.39 4.85
CA LEU A 134 -9.24 -17.78 6.18
C LEU A 134 -7.83 -17.98 6.75
N ARG A 135 -7.24 -19.16 6.56
CA ARG A 135 -5.85 -19.43 6.94
C ARG A 135 -4.91 -18.50 6.19
N PHE A 136 -5.08 -18.40 4.87
CA PHE A 136 -4.29 -17.53 4.01
C PHE A 136 -4.28 -16.10 4.51
N VAL A 137 -5.45 -15.49 4.72
CA VAL A 137 -5.57 -14.12 5.23
C VAL A 137 -4.93 -13.95 6.62
N ARG A 138 -5.01 -14.96 7.50
CA ARG A 138 -4.47 -14.86 8.86
C ARG A 138 -2.94 -14.87 8.93
N GLU A 139 -2.27 -15.47 7.96
CA GLU A 139 -0.81 -15.58 7.93
C GLU A 139 -0.11 -14.49 7.10
N ARG A 140 -0.85 -13.54 6.52
CA ARG A 140 -0.30 -12.43 5.73
C ARG A 140 0.07 -11.24 6.62
N ASP A 141 1.11 -10.52 6.23
CA ASP A 141 1.47 -9.22 6.83
C ASP A 141 0.59 -8.06 6.31
N GLU A 142 0.78 -6.85 6.82
CA GLU A 142 0.00 -5.67 6.43
C GLU A 142 0.07 -5.38 4.92
N LYS A 143 1.25 -5.50 4.32
CA LYS A 143 1.47 -5.23 2.89
C LYS A 143 0.76 -6.26 2.02
N GLU A 144 0.89 -7.53 2.37
CA GLU A 144 0.24 -8.64 1.68
C GLU A 144 -1.29 -8.60 1.84
N LEU A 145 -1.79 -8.20 2.99
CA LEU A 145 -3.22 -7.95 3.19
C LEU A 145 -3.72 -6.77 2.35
N GLY A 146 -2.91 -5.73 2.18
CA GLY A 146 -3.21 -4.62 1.26
C GLY A 146 -3.36 -5.12 -0.18
N LEU A 147 -2.47 -6.02 -0.64
CA LEU A 147 -2.61 -6.65 -1.97
C LEU A 147 -3.90 -7.46 -2.09
N PHE A 148 -4.25 -8.23 -1.06
CA PHE A 148 -5.50 -9.00 -1.02
C PHE A 148 -6.75 -8.10 -1.08
N LEU A 149 -6.79 -7.03 -0.27
CA LEU A 149 -7.90 -6.08 -0.29
C LEU A 149 -7.99 -5.36 -1.62
N ARG A 150 -6.86 -4.95 -2.20
CA ARG A 150 -6.83 -4.30 -3.50
C ARG A 150 -7.40 -5.21 -4.57
N TYR A 151 -7.03 -6.48 -4.53
CA TYR A 151 -7.58 -7.48 -5.44
C TYR A 151 -9.09 -7.63 -5.31
N CYS A 152 -9.60 -7.72 -4.08
CA CYS A 152 -11.03 -7.97 -3.84
C CYS A 152 -11.91 -6.71 -3.98
N THR A 153 -11.35 -5.51 -3.76
CA THR A 153 -12.16 -4.29 -3.54
C THR A 153 -11.70 -3.06 -4.31
N GLY A 154 -10.57 -3.14 -5.02
CA GLY A 154 -9.93 -2.02 -5.71
C GLY A 154 -9.16 -1.07 -4.79
N SER A 155 -9.09 -1.33 -3.48
CA SER A 155 -8.34 -0.53 -2.51
C SER A 155 -7.51 -1.41 -1.59
N ASP A 156 -6.29 -1.00 -1.31
CA ASP A 156 -5.37 -1.61 -0.33
C ASP A 156 -5.70 -1.24 1.13
N LEU A 157 -6.64 -0.32 1.33
CA LEU A 157 -7.11 0.13 2.64
C LEU A 157 -8.31 -0.68 3.13
N PHE A 158 -8.43 -0.81 4.45
CA PHE A 158 -9.56 -1.42 5.11
C PHE A 158 -10.77 -0.47 5.17
N LEU A 159 -11.54 -0.42 4.09
CA LEU A 159 -12.76 0.41 3.98
C LEU A 159 -14.02 -0.24 4.57
N SER A 160 -13.87 -1.29 5.40
CA SER A 160 -14.99 -2.06 6.00
C SER A 160 -16.01 -2.61 4.97
N LYS A 161 -15.61 -2.77 3.71
CA LYS A 161 -16.45 -3.40 2.67
C LYS A 161 -16.59 -4.90 2.93
N THR A 162 -17.75 -5.45 2.60
CA THR A 162 -17.98 -6.91 2.69
C THR A 162 -17.48 -7.59 1.43
N ILE A 163 -16.64 -8.61 1.58
CA ILE A 163 -16.16 -9.47 0.49
C ILE A 163 -17.03 -10.72 0.45
N LYS A 164 -17.85 -10.85 -0.60
CA LYS A 164 -18.74 -12.01 -0.76
C LYS A 164 -18.00 -13.13 -1.49
N VAL A 165 -17.89 -14.29 -0.86
CA VAL A 165 -17.27 -15.47 -1.48
C VAL A 165 -18.33 -16.29 -2.19
N THR A 166 -18.06 -16.61 -3.45
CA THR A 166 -18.84 -17.52 -4.28
C THR A 166 -17.94 -18.66 -4.75
N PHE A 167 -18.54 -19.82 -5.01
CA PHE A 167 -17.79 -20.99 -5.43
C PHE A 167 -18.18 -21.39 -6.84
N THR A 168 -17.17 -21.69 -7.65
CA THR A 168 -17.33 -22.27 -8.98
C THR A 168 -16.96 -23.75 -8.94
N VAL A 169 -17.61 -24.52 -9.82
CA VAL A 169 -17.21 -25.89 -10.12
C VAL A 169 -16.47 -25.82 -11.44
N GLU A 170 -15.15 -25.67 -11.35
CA GLU A 170 -14.33 -25.70 -12.55
C GLU A 170 -14.12 -27.14 -13.03
N GLN A 171 -14.16 -27.32 -14.35
CA GLN A 171 -14.08 -28.65 -14.97
C GLN A 171 -12.65 -29.19 -15.03
N SER A 172 -11.63 -28.37 -14.72
CA SER A 172 -10.21 -28.74 -14.79
C SER A 172 -9.37 -27.95 -13.79
N GLN A 173 -8.49 -28.65 -13.07
CA GLN A 173 -7.50 -28.06 -12.15
C GLN A 173 -6.52 -27.09 -12.84
N TYR A 174 -6.38 -27.16 -14.17
CA TYR A 174 -5.45 -26.33 -14.94
C TYR A 174 -6.03 -24.98 -15.37
N ALA A 175 -7.35 -24.80 -15.25
CA ALA A 175 -8.03 -23.55 -15.56
C ALA A 175 -8.35 -22.72 -14.31
N ARG A 176 -8.15 -23.30 -13.11
CA ARG A 176 -8.60 -22.67 -11.88
C ARG A 176 -7.74 -21.49 -11.48
N ALA A 177 -8.40 -20.40 -11.14
CA ALA A 177 -7.78 -19.25 -10.52
C ALA A 177 -8.82 -18.55 -9.62
N PRO A 178 -8.39 -17.95 -8.50
CA PRO A 178 -9.21 -16.94 -7.84
C PRO A 178 -9.61 -15.87 -8.87
N LEU A 179 -10.87 -15.43 -8.81
CA LEU A 179 -11.38 -14.32 -9.62
C LEU A 179 -12.08 -13.31 -8.72
N ALA A 180 -11.69 -12.05 -8.81
CA ALA A 180 -12.26 -10.98 -7.99
C ALA A 180 -12.98 -9.94 -8.83
N HIS A 181 -14.14 -9.52 -8.34
CA HIS A 181 -14.95 -8.47 -8.92
C HIS A 181 -14.92 -7.27 -7.99
N THR A 182 -14.06 -6.30 -8.30
CA THR A 182 -13.78 -5.16 -7.40
C THR A 182 -15.00 -4.26 -7.18
N CYS A 183 -15.81 -4.03 -8.22
CA CYS A 183 -17.03 -3.22 -8.17
C CYS A 183 -18.09 -3.80 -7.22
N SER A 184 -18.28 -5.12 -7.22
CA SER A 184 -19.25 -5.83 -6.37
C SER A 184 -18.66 -6.33 -5.05
N CYS A 185 -17.34 -6.24 -4.88
CA CYS A 185 -16.60 -6.85 -3.78
C CYS A 185 -16.92 -8.34 -3.63
N SER A 186 -16.84 -9.09 -4.73
CA SER A 186 -17.00 -10.56 -4.72
C SER A 186 -15.72 -11.28 -5.12
N LEU A 187 -15.51 -12.44 -4.50
CA LEU A 187 -14.37 -13.34 -4.74
C LEU A 187 -14.91 -14.72 -5.10
N GLU A 188 -14.67 -15.13 -6.34
CA GLU A 188 -14.96 -16.46 -6.85
C GLU A 188 -13.76 -17.36 -6.63
N LEU A 189 -14.03 -18.54 -6.07
CA LEU A 189 -13.03 -19.57 -5.81
C LEU A 189 -13.50 -20.91 -6.37
N ALA A 190 -12.58 -21.67 -6.96
CA ALA A 190 -12.80 -23.08 -7.18
C ALA A 190 -13.08 -23.78 -5.85
N SER A 191 -14.03 -24.71 -5.85
CA SER A 191 -14.46 -25.40 -4.62
C SER A 191 -13.56 -26.58 -4.21
N ASP A 192 -12.66 -27.02 -5.08
CA ASP A 192 -11.99 -28.31 -5.02
C ASP A 192 -10.53 -28.24 -4.53
N TYR A 193 -10.13 -27.17 -3.83
CA TYR A 193 -8.81 -27.09 -3.20
C TYR A 193 -8.69 -28.09 -2.05
N LYS A 194 -8.01 -29.22 -2.32
CA LYS A 194 -7.73 -30.26 -1.33
C LYS A 194 -6.58 -29.89 -0.39
N ASP A 195 -5.60 -29.18 -0.93
CA ASP A 195 -4.37 -28.81 -0.24
C ASP A 195 -4.21 -27.30 -0.10
N TYR A 196 -3.80 -26.88 1.10
CA TYR A 196 -3.54 -25.47 1.38
C TYR A 196 -2.38 -24.92 0.54
N THR A 197 -1.38 -25.74 0.24
CA THR A 197 -0.19 -25.34 -0.51
C THR A 197 -0.56 -24.92 -1.92
N ASP A 198 -1.46 -25.65 -2.58
CA ASP A 198 -1.94 -25.35 -3.92
C ASP A 198 -2.72 -24.04 -3.92
N PHE A 199 -3.72 -23.94 -3.02
CA PHE A 199 -4.50 -22.72 -2.82
C PHE A 199 -3.59 -21.49 -2.64
N ARG A 200 -2.62 -21.59 -1.72
CA ARG A 200 -1.71 -20.50 -1.40
C ARG A 200 -0.84 -20.13 -2.60
N THR A 201 -0.34 -21.11 -3.33
CA THR A 201 0.56 -20.87 -4.47
C THR A 201 -0.17 -20.17 -5.61
N GLU A 202 -1.38 -20.64 -5.95
CA GLU A 202 -2.23 -20.03 -6.97
C GLU A 202 -2.65 -18.61 -6.56
N PHE A 203 -3.10 -18.40 -5.32
CA PHE A 203 -3.52 -17.08 -4.85
C PHE A 203 -2.35 -16.08 -4.84
N ILE A 204 -1.16 -16.49 -4.38
CA ILE A 204 0.04 -15.63 -4.41
C ILE A 204 0.43 -15.29 -5.84
N SER A 205 0.34 -16.26 -6.76
CA SER A 205 0.62 -16.04 -8.17
C SER A 205 -0.26 -14.91 -8.73
N VAL A 206 -1.57 -14.94 -8.44
CA VAL A 206 -2.52 -13.90 -8.85
C VAL A 206 -2.20 -12.55 -8.21
N LEU A 207 -1.92 -12.50 -6.90
CA LEU A 207 -1.62 -11.23 -6.22
C LEU A 207 -0.31 -10.59 -6.72
N LYS A 208 0.64 -11.40 -7.18
CA LYS A 208 1.95 -10.94 -7.68
C LYS A 208 1.98 -10.68 -9.18
N SER A 209 1.07 -11.26 -9.97
CA SER A 209 1.10 -11.14 -11.43
C SER A 209 0.93 -9.69 -11.89
N GLY A 210 0.25 -8.85 -11.11
CA GLY A 210 -0.12 -7.48 -11.50
C GLY A 210 -1.10 -7.41 -12.68
N VAL A 211 -1.49 -8.56 -13.24
CA VAL A 211 -2.48 -8.71 -14.31
C VAL A 211 -3.82 -9.00 -13.66
N TRP A 212 -4.62 -7.96 -13.51
CA TRP A 212 -5.96 -8.05 -13.00
C TRP A 212 -6.90 -8.24 -14.18
N VAL A 213 -7.47 -9.43 -14.35
CA VAL A 213 -8.57 -9.64 -15.31
C VAL A 213 -9.77 -8.89 -14.74
N MET A 214 -9.91 -7.63 -15.19
CA MET A 214 -11.02 -6.76 -14.83
C MET A 214 -12.13 -7.01 -15.85
N ASP A 215 -13.02 -7.95 -15.55
CA ASP A 215 -14.23 -8.11 -16.33
C ASP A 215 -15.12 -6.89 -16.09
N LEU A 216 -15.10 -5.96 -17.05
CA LEU A 216 -16.08 -4.88 -17.14
C LEU A 216 -17.36 -5.50 -17.69
N ALA A 217 -18.27 -5.90 -16.80
CA ALA A 217 -19.63 -6.26 -17.16
C ALA A 217 -20.47 -5.02 -17.48
#